data_AF-A0A815TQQ8-F1
#
_entry.id   AF-A0A815TQQ8-F1
#
_cell.length_a   1.000
_cell.length_b   1.000
_cell.length_c   1.000
_cell.angle_alpha   90.00
_cell.angle_beta   90.00
_cell.angle_gamma   90.00
#
_symmetry.space_group_name_H-M   'P 1'
#
loop_
_entity.id
_entity.type
_entity.pdbx_description
1 polymer ?
#
loop_
_entity_poly.entity_id
_entity_poly.type
_entity_poly.pdbx_seq_one_letter_code
_entity_poly.pdbx_strand_id
1 'polypeptide(L)'
;MNDRLNQIQQNIEILTIEPLRVKCYGILDKWKQEQIESINEFHRLKLNEFDLIYAQAASELQNMKEKRSVELRKYLPTLTTKQKSVHPHELELLDTKLNEIQREIDTFSKETLIDILHDQIKLDDTIKITKEKTEFEQQHPLVFSVHYLNKLQLIKQIPLKGTASSIASSAEHILIHQFQPPKLILYHREKLLKDFTIDITLNGTITDLCWSSYLFAFLILHSKALFLLSPETLKLTNVHEVKADEEQNFWSLTTNDTNVFVSTNDDSLIQRFSLPSWKLIKQWNIKDILDPKDNGICCIRSNQFTLTAAVLSKDGTWHCDTFDFNMKPMRRGSALDEANATHDYESELFPLSQRGQNIEFIPNLEKLERLEG
;
A
#
# COMPACT_ATOMS: atom_id res chain seq x y z
N MET A 1 -47.26 25.48 -38.42
CA MET A 1 -47.45 24.16 -39.07
C MET A 1 -46.18 23.30 -38.92
N ASN A 2 -44.99 23.87 -39.08
CA ASN A 2 -43.70 23.17 -38.86
C ASN A 2 -43.50 22.65 -37.42
N ASP A 3 -43.95 23.38 -36.40
CA ASP A 3 -43.73 22.93 -35.00
C ASP A 3 -44.51 21.66 -34.66
N ARG A 4 -45.71 21.50 -35.23
CA ARG A 4 -46.51 20.27 -35.08
C ARG A 4 -45.90 19.09 -35.82
N LEU A 5 -45.27 19.33 -36.97
CA LEU A 5 -44.58 18.30 -37.74
C LEU A 5 -43.30 17.82 -37.02
N ASN A 6 -42.51 18.74 -36.48
CA ASN A 6 -41.33 18.41 -35.68
C ASN A 6 -41.69 17.64 -34.40
N GLN A 7 -42.79 18.02 -33.74
CA GLN A 7 -43.25 17.34 -32.53
C GLN A 7 -43.76 15.91 -32.83
N ILE A 8 -44.46 15.71 -33.96
CA ILE A 8 -44.89 14.37 -34.39
C ILE A 8 -43.69 13.51 -34.78
N GLN A 9 -42.69 14.09 -35.45
CA GLN A 9 -41.49 13.36 -35.85
C GLN A 9 -40.65 12.91 -34.64
N GLN A 10 -40.47 13.79 -33.65
CA GLN A 10 -39.84 13.42 -32.38
C GLN A 10 -40.63 12.34 -31.63
N ASN A 11 -41.96 12.43 -31.61
CA ASN A 11 -42.79 11.41 -30.97
C ASN A 11 -42.69 10.04 -31.66
N ILE A 12 -42.56 10.00 -32.99
CA ILE A 12 -42.36 8.77 -33.75
C ILE A 12 -40.97 8.17 -33.48
N GLU A 13 -39.92 8.98 -33.41
CA GLU A 13 -38.57 8.52 -33.06
C GLU A 13 -38.53 7.94 -31.64
N ILE A 14 -39.16 8.61 -30.66
CA ILE A 14 -39.28 8.14 -29.28
C ILE A 14 -40.01 6.79 -29.20
N LEU A 15 -41.15 6.66 -29.91
CA LEU A 15 -41.95 5.42 -29.91
C LEU A 15 -41.22 4.23 -30.55
N THR A 16 -40.28 4.50 -31.47
CA THR A 16 -39.51 3.43 -32.15
C THR A 16 -38.28 2.99 -31.33
N ILE A 17 -37.72 3.89 -30.53
CA ILE A 17 -36.52 3.65 -29.71
C ILE A 17 -36.86 2.96 -28.39
N GLU A 18 -38.01 3.25 -27.78
CA GLU A 18 -38.34 2.77 -26.43
C GLU A 18 -38.42 1.22 -26.31
N PRO A 19 -38.99 0.46 -27.26
CA PRO A 19 -38.98 -1.01 -27.21
C PRO A 19 -37.57 -1.60 -27.29
N LEU A 20 -36.67 -0.98 -28.06
CA LEU A 20 -35.26 -1.38 -28.15
C LEU A 20 -34.52 -1.07 -26.84
N ARG A 21 -34.80 0.08 -26.25
CA ARG A 21 -34.25 0.48 -24.95
C ARG A 21 -34.66 -0.47 -23.83
N VAL A 22 -35.94 -0.85 -23.74
CA VAL A 22 -36.43 -1.85 -22.77
C VAL A 22 -35.75 -3.21 -22.98
N LYS A 23 -35.58 -3.65 -24.24
CA LYS A 23 -34.89 -4.91 -24.54
C LYS A 23 -33.41 -4.87 -24.13
N CYS A 24 -32.71 -3.76 -24.39
CA CYS A 24 -31.32 -3.58 -23.97
C CYS A 24 -31.17 -3.58 -22.46
N TYR A 25 -32.04 -2.89 -21.72
CA TYR A 25 -32.02 -2.94 -20.25
C TYR A 25 -32.30 -4.35 -19.72
N GLY A 26 -33.26 -5.07 -20.29
CA GLY A 26 -33.52 -6.46 -19.87
C GLY A 26 -32.33 -7.40 -20.08
N ILE A 27 -31.55 -7.21 -21.14
CA ILE A 27 -30.30 -7.96 -21.37
C ILE A 27 -29.23 -7.55 -20.36
N LEU A 28 -29.09 -6.24 -20.10
CA LEU A 28 -28.11 -5.72 -19.14
C LEU A 28 -28.40 -6.19 -17.72
N ASP A 29 -29.66 -6.17 -17.30
CA ASP A 29 -30.10 -6.63 -15.98
C ASP A 29 -29.86 -8.12 -15.81
N LYS A 30 -30.16 -8.92 -16.84
CA LYS A 30 -29.88 -10.36 -16.83
C LYS A 30 -28.37 -10.62 -16.72
N TRP A 31 -27.56 -9.95 -17.52
CA TRP A 31 -26.11 -10.09 -17.46
C TRP A 31 -25.57 -9.70 -16.08
N LYS A 32 -26.03 -8.58 -15.53
CA LYS A 32 -25.67 -8.11 -14.18
C LYS A 32 -26.00 -9.16 -13.11
N GLN A 33 -27.19 -9.76 -13.17
CA GLN A 33 -27.59 -10.81 -12.24
C GLN A 33 -26.67 -12.04 -12.33
N GLU A 34 -26.37 -12.49 -13.56
CA GLU A 34 -25.44 -13.61 -13.79
C GLU A 34 -24.02 -13.31 -13.26
N GLN A 35 -23.54 -12.07 -13.39
CA GLN A 35 -22.25 -11.67 -12.83
C GLN A 35 -22.25 -11.65 -11.30
N ILE A 36 -23.31 -11.14 -10.67
CA ILE A 36 -23.44 -11.14 -9.21
C ILE A 36 -23.42 -12.57 -8.67
N GLU A 37 -24.18 -13.48 -9.30
CA GLU A 37 -24.19 -14.89 -8.93
C GLU A 37 -22.81 -15.54 -9.09
N SER A 38 -22.11 -15.26 -10.19
CA SER A 38 -20.75 -15.75 -10.42
C SER A 38 -19.75 -15.23 -9.38
N ILE A 39 -19.84 -13.95 -9.00
CA ILE A 39 -18.97 -13.35 -7.98
C ILE A 39 -19.24 -13.97 -6.60
N ASN A 40 -20.51 -14.14 -6.24
CA ASN A 40 -20.89 -14.74 -4.97
C ASN A 40 -20.42 -16.19 -4.87
N GLU A 41 -20.57 -16.96 -5.95
CA GLU A 41 -20.09 -18.34 -6.00
C GLU A 41 -18.55 -18.40 -5.88
N PHE A 42 -17.83 -17.50 -6.55
CA PHE A 42 -16.38 -17.41 -6.40
C PHE A 42 -15.97 -17.09 -4.96
N HIS A 43 -16.60 -16.10 -4.32
CA HIS A 43 -16.33 -15.77 -2.92
C HIS A 43 -16.60 -16.96 -1.99
N ARG A 44 -17.71 -17.68 -2.22
CA ARG A 44 -18.05 -18.87 -1.45
C ARG A 44 -16.99 -19.96 -1.59
N LEU A 45 -16.53 -20.22 -2.82
CA LEU A 45 -15.48 -21.20 -3.08
C LEU A 45 -14.16 -20.81 -2.41
N LYS A 46 -13.75 -19.54 -2.47
CA LYS A 46 -12.53 -19.06 -1.82
C LYS A 46 -12.61 -19.11 -0.30
N LEU A 47 -13.76 -18.81 0.30
CA LEU A 47 -13.95 -18.97 1.74
C LEU A 47 -13.79 -20.44 2.17
N ASN A 48 -14.40 -21.38 1.43
CA ASN A 48 -14.24 -22.81 1.71
C ASN A 48 -12.78 -23.27 1.54
N GLU A 49 -12.06 -22.73 0.56
CA GLU A 49 -10.64 -23.01 0.34
C GLU A 49 -9.81 -22.52 1.54
N PHE A 50 -10.04 -21.29 2.02
CA PHE A 50 -9.37 -20.77 3.22
C PHE A 50 -9.68 -21.59 4.47
N ASP A 51 -10.93 -21.99 4.67
CA ASP A 51 -11.34 -22.82 5.81
C ASP A 51 -10.63 -24.18 5.78
N LEU A 52 -10.49 -24.79 4.60
CA LEU A 52 -9.77 -26.05 4.42
C LEU A 52 -8.28 -25.90 4.75
N ILE A 53 -7.63 -24.86 4.22
CA ILE A 53 -6.21 -24.57 4.46
C ILE A 53 -5.97 -24.34 5.95
N TYR A 54 -6.82 -23.54 6.59
CA TYR A 54 -6.71 -23.24 8.01
C TYR A 54 -6.88 -24.50 8.86
N ALA A 55 -7.87 -25.34 8.55
CA ALA A 55 -8.09 -26.60 9.24
C ALA A 55 -6.89 -27.56 9.11
N GLN A 56 -6.28 -27.63 7.92
CA GLN A 56 -5.09 -28.44 7.68
C GLN A 56 -3.89 -27.93 8.48
N ALA A 57 -3.59 -26.62 8.41
CA ALA A 57 -2.49 -26.01 9.15
C ALA A 57 -2.65 -26.19 10.67
N ALA A 58 -3.88 -26.04 11.19
CA ALA A 58 -4.19 -26.26 12.60
C ALA A 58 -3.94 -27.74 13.01
N SER A 59 -4.32 -28.70 12.16
CA SER A 59 -4.09 -30.12 12.40
C SER A 59 -2.60 -30.47 12.41
N GLU A 60 -1.82 -29.95 11.47
CA GLU A 60 -0.37 -30.15 11.39
C GLU A 60 0.35 -29.60 12.63
N LEU A 61 -0.03 -28.40 13.07
CA LEU A 61 0.50 -27.78 14.29
C LEU A 61 0.20 -28.65 15.53
N GLN A 62 -1.02 -29.17 15.63
CA GLN A 62 -1.42 -30.03 16.74
C GLN A 62 -0.62 -31.34 16.76
N ASN A 63 -0.49 -32.01 15.62
CA ASN A 63 0.29 -33.24 15.49
C ASN A 63 1.77 -33.04 15.88
N MET A 64 2.35 -31.89 15.54
CA MET A 64 3.73 -31.58 15.92
C MET A 64 3.88 -31.26 17.40
N LYS A 65 2.93 -30.53 18.01
CA LYS A 65 2.89 -30.32 19.47
C LYS A 65 2.84 -31.65 20.22
N GLU A 66 2.05 -32.60 19.74
CA GLU A 66 1.95 -33.93 20.33
C GLU A 66 3.26 -34.72 20.20
N LYS A 67 3.88 -34.74 19.01
CA LYS A 67 5.19 -35.38 18.80
C LYS A 67 6.25 -34.82 19.74
N ARG A 68 6.34 -33.50 19.87
CA ARG A 68 7.34 -32.84 20.73
C ARG A 68 7.04 -33.05 22.23
N SER A 69 5.76 -33.11 22.62
CA SER A 69 5.36 -33.50 23.98
C SER A 69 5.81 -34.93 24.32
N VAL A 70 5.65 -35.87 23.38
CA VAL A 70 6.12 -37.26 23.55
C VAL A 70 7.64 -37.31 23.68
N GLU A 71 8.39 -36.55 22.88
CA GLU A 71 9.85 -36.45 23.03
C GLU A 71 10.26 -35.89 24.39
N LEU A 72 9.65 -34.80 24.85
CA LEU A 72 9.91 -34.22 26.17
C LEU A 72 9.65 -35.22 27.30
N ARG A 73 8.58 -36.02 27.20
CA ARG A 73 8.30 -37.09 28.17
C ARG A 73 9.35 -38.19 28.19
N LYS A 74 10.10 -38.42 27.10
CA LYS A 74 11.23 -39.38 27.09
C LYS A 74 12.45 -38.87 27.87
N TYR A 75 12.64 -37.55 27.97
CA TYR A 75 13.74 -36.95 28.71
C TYR A 75 13.45 -36.77 30.21
N LEU A 76 12.17 -36.77 30.60
CA LEU A 76 11.76 -36.62 32.00
C LEU A 76 12.36 -37.69 32.93
N PRO A 77 12.31 -39.00 32.63
CA PRO A 77 12.84 -40.03 33.52
C PRO A 77 14.35 -39.94 33.72
N THR A 78 15.10 -39.57 32.67
CA THR A 78 16.55 -39.34 32.72
C THR A 78 16.90 -38.18 33.64
N LEU A 79 16.07 -37.14 33.65
CA LEU A 79 16.18 -36.00 34.58
C LEU A 79 15.79 -36.40 36.01
N THR A 80 14.72 -37.17 36.21
CA THR A 80 14.30 -37.66 37.55
C THR A 80 15.34 -38.58 38.18
N THR A 81 16.07 -39.34 37.36
CA THR A 81 17.15 -40.23 37.82
C THR A 81 18.39 -39.42 38.22
N LYS A 82 18.71 -38.34 37.49
CA LYS A 82 19.77 -37.38 37.88
C LYS A 82 19.41 -36.58 39.13
N GLN A 83 18.13 -36.23 39.31
CA GLN A 83 17.60 -35.47 40.45
C GLN A 83 17.85 -36.12 41.83
N LYS A 84 18.19 -37.41 41.89
CA LYS A 84 18.65 -38.05 43.14
C LYS A 84 20.08 -37.65 43.55
N SER A 85 20.77 -36.84 42.74
CA SER A 85 22.08 -36.25 43.03
C SER A 85 22.22 -34.88 42.36
N VAL A 86 21.59 -33.80 42.87
CA VAL A 86 21.70 -32.49 42.19
C VAL A 86 21.96 -31.31 43.11
N HIS A 87 23.01 -30.57 42.73
CA HIS A 87 23.35 -29.22 43.17
C HIS A 87 22.60 -28.14 42.35
N PRO A 88 22.38 -26.92 42.89
CA PRO A 88 21.54 -25.85 42.32
C PRO A 88 21.80 -25.45 40.86
N HIS A 89 23.03 -25.63 40.36
CA HIS A 89 23.44 -25.16 39.03
C HIS A 89 22.75 -25.89 37.86
N GLU A 90 22.30 -27.13 38.06
CA GLU A 90 21.63 -27.90 37.01
C GLU A 90 20.15 -27.49 36.81
N LEU A 91 19.52 -26.87 37.83
CA LEU A 91 18.16 -26.32 37.72
C LEU A 91 18.15 -25.05 36.85
N GLU A 92 19.18 -24.24 36.95
CA GLU A 92 19.36 -23.01 36.16
C GLU A 92 19.57 -23.36 34.66
N LEU A 93 20.32 -24.43 34.39
CA LEU A 93 20.50 -24.97 33.04
C LEU A 93 19.18 -25.51 32.45
N LEU A 94 18.30 -26.06 33.28
CA LEU A 94 17.00 -26.57 32.86
C LEU A 94 16.05 -25.44 32.48
N ASP A 95 16.01 -24.38 33.29
CA ASP A 95 15.16 -23.21 33.05
C ASP A 95 15.60 -22.47 31.77
N THR A 96 16.91 -22.42 31.53
CA THR A 96 17.48 -21.90 30.29
C THR A 96 17.01 -22.70 29.07
N LYS A 97 17.07 -24.04 29.12
CA LYS A 97 16.64 -24.91 28.02
C LYS A 97 15.13 -24.86 27.77
N LEU A 98 14.32 -24.73 28.83
CA LEU A 98 12.87 -24.58 28.70
C LEU A 98 12.50 -23.27 27.99
N ASN A 99 13.19 -22.19 28.33
CA ASN A 99 13.03 -20.89 27.67
C ASN A 99 13.51 -20.89 26.22
N GLU A 100 14.60 -21.60 25.90
CA GLU A 100 15.06 -21.80 24.52
C GLU A 100 14.02 -22.57 23.69
N ILE A 101 13.50 -23.68 24.21
CA ILE A 101 12.48 -24.47 23.50
C ILE A 101 11.19 -23.67 23.30
N GLN A 102 10.77 -22.86 24.29
CA GLN A 102 9.59 -22.01 24.16
C GLN A 102 9.79 -20.95 23.07
N ARG A 103 10.96 -20.32 23.02
CA ARG A 103 11.30 -19.37 21.95
C ARG A 103 11.32 -20.03 20.57
N GLU A 104 11.87 -21.23 20.44
CA GLU A 104 11.83 -21.97 19.17
C GLU A 104 10.40 -22.28 18.73
N ILE A 105 9.51 -22.65 19.67
CA ILE A 105 8.08 -22.89 19.37
C ILE A 105 7.41 -21.60 18.89
N ASP A 106 7.69 -20.46 19.53
CA ASP A 106 7.07 -19.17 19.21
C ASP A 106 7.59 -18.61 17.88
N THR A 107 8.87 -18.79 17.57
CA THR A 107 9.49 -18.41 16.30
C THR A 107 8.96 -19.29 15.16
N PHE A 108 8.94 -20.61 15.35
CA PHE A 108 8.46 -21.55 14.33
C PHE A 108 6.97 -21.38 14.03
N SER A 109 6.14 -21.08 15.04
CA SER A 109 4.71 -20.82 14.85
C SER A 109 4.46 -19.58 13.98
N LYS A 110 5.39 -18.62 13.94
CA LYS A 110 5.30 -17.44 13.08
C LYS A 110 5.83 -17.70 11.68
N GLU A 111 6.98 -18.34 11.58
CA GLU A 111 7.66 -18.59 10.29
C GLU A 111 6.88 -19.61 9.43
N THR A 112 6.38 -20.69 10.02
CA THR A 112 5.64 -21.74 9.29
C THR A 112 4.28 -21.27 8.77
N LEU A 113 3.61 -20.40 9.54
CA LEU A 113 2.35 -19.79 9.10
C LEU A 113 2.57 -18.84 7.91
N ILE A 114 3.69 -18.12 7.91
CA ILE A 114 4.09 -17.25 6.80
C ILE A 114 4.47 -18.09 5.58
N ASP A 115 5.27 -19.14 5.73
CA ASP A 115 5.71 -19.99 4.62
C ASP A 115 4.55 -20.78 3.96
N ILE A 116 3.61 -21.32 4.74
CA ILE A 116 2.40 -21.99 4.22
C ILE A 116 1.52 -21.01 3.45
N LEU A 117 1.35 -19.78 3.95
CA LEU A 117 0.60 -18.73 3.24
C LEU A 117 1.33 -18.32 1.95
N HIS A 118 2.66 -18.24 1.97
CA HIS A 118 3.46 -17.75 0.86
C HIS A 118 3.58 -18.78 -0.29
N ASP A 119 3.61 -20.08 0.01
CA ASP A 119 3.68 -21.14 -1.01
C ASP A 119 2.33 -21.44 -1.67
N GLN A 120 1.19 -21.19 -1.00
CA GLN A 120 -0.14 -21.39 -1.60
C GLN A 120 -0.69 -20.15 -2.33
N ILE A 121 -0.23 -18.94 -2.00
CA ILE A 121 -0.60 -17.70 -2.73
C ILE A 121 0.05 -17.63 -4.12
N LYS A 122 1.11 -18.40 -4.40
CA LYS A 122 1.75 -18.47 -5.73
C LYS A 122 0.92 -19.16 -6.82
N LEU A 123 -0.28 -19.65 -6.50
CA LEU A 123 -1.10 -20.45 -7.41
C LEU A 123 -2.41 -19.73 -7.83
N ASP A 124 -2.37 -18.48 -8.28
CA ASP A 124 -3.49 -17.89 -9.04
C ASP A 124 -3.11 -16.57 -9.75
N ASP A 125 -2.14 -16.64 -10.67
CA ASP A 125 -1.73 -15.50 -11.51
C ASP A 125 -2.64 -15.25 -12.73
N THR A 126 -3.84 -15.83 -12.75
CA THR A 126 -4.76 -15.65 -13.88
C THR A 126 -6.17 -15.36 -13.38
N ILE A 127 -6.62 -14.10 -13.47
CA ILE A 127 -7.94 -13.68 -13.98
C ILE A 127 -8.06 -12.14 -13.85
N LYS A 128 -8.24 -11.48 -14.99
CA LYS A 128 -8.58 -10.05 -15.07
C LYS A 128 -10.04 -9.83 -14.66
N ILE A 129 -10.28 -9.08 -13.59
CA ILE A 129 -11.62 -8.67 -13.17
C ILE A 129 -11.93 -7.28 -13.76
N THR A 130 -12.99 -7.20 -14.56
CA THR A 130 -13.59 -5.96 -15.08
C THR A 130 -14.77 -5.60 -14.17
N LYS A 131 -14.83 -4.38 -13.61
CA LYS A 131 -15.87 -3.93 -12.69
C LYS A 131 -16.77 -2.87 -13.33
N GLU A 132 -18.08 -3.06 -13.24
CA GLU A 132 -19.10 -2.01 -13.30
C GLU A 132 -19.75 -1.84 -11.91
N LYS A 133 -19.96 -0.58 -11.52
CA LYS A 133 -20.62 -0.14 -10.28
C LYS A 133 -22.13 -0.41 -10.37
N THR A 134 -22.74 -0.84 -9.25
CA THR A 134 -24.21 -0.87 -9.14
C THR A 134 -24.69 -0.21 -7.85
N GLU A 135 -25.73 0.60 -8.02
CA GLU A 135 -26.52 1.40 -7.07
C GLU A 135 -27.28 0.59 -6.00
N PHE A 136 -26.65 -0.41 -5.37
CA PHE A 136 -27.33 -1.32 -4.42
C PHE A 136 -27.30 -0.85 -2.96
N GLU A 137 -26.81 0.35 -2.66
CA GLU A 137 -26.65 0.85 -1.28
C GLU A 137 -27.92 1.48 -0.67
N GLN A 138 -29.03 1.59 -1.41
CA GLN A 138 -30.22 2.31 -0.91
C GLN A 138 -31.38 1.44 -0.41
N GLN A 139 -31.34 0.09 -0.53
CA GLN A 139 -32.50 -0.75 -0.16
C GLN A 139 -32.25 -1.80 0.93
N HIS A 140 -31.00 -1.97 1.35
CA HIS A 140 -30.68 -2.73 2.55
C HIS A 140 -29.78 -1.87 3.42
N PRO A 141 -30.29 -1.25 4.50
CA PRO A 141 -29.40 -0.78 5.54
C PRO A 141 -28.83 -2.06 6.15
N LEU A 142 -27.70 -2.53 5.61
CA LEU A 142 -26.74 -3.25 6.40
C LEU A 142 -26.48 -2.30 7.56
N VAL A 143 -27.09 -2.62 8.70
CA VAL A 143 -26.69 -2.11 9.99
C VAL A 143 -25.26 -2.60 10.14
N PHE A 144 -24.33 -1.86 9.54
CA PHE A 144 -22.96 -1.77 9.99
C PHE A 144 -23.11 -1.38 11.44
N SER A 145 -23.13 -2.39 12.30
CA SER A 145 -23.36 -2.14 13.71
C SER A 145 -22.29 -1.14 14.12
N VAL A 146 -22.74 0.01 14.62
CA VAL A 146 -21.88 1.04 15.23
C VAL A 146 -20.98 0.40 16.30
N HIS A 147 -21.34 -0.80 16.78
CA HIS A 147 -20.56 -1.68 17.64
C HIS A 147 -19.23 -2.18 17.04
N TYR A 148 -19.12 -2.39 15.72
CA TYR A 148 -17.86 -2.77 15.06
C TYR A 148 -16.96 -1.55 14.82
N LEU A 149 -17.54 -0.39 14.45
CA LEU A 149 -16.81 0.87 14.34
C LEU A 149 -16.30 1.36 15.70
N ASN A 150 -17.05 1.14 16.78
CA ASN A 150 -16.62 1.45 18.15
C ASN A 150 -15.56 0.47 18.72
N LYS A 151 -15.35 -0.69 18.06
CA LYS A 151 -14.29 -1.67 18.40
C LYS A 151 -13.05 -1.55 17.52
N LEU A 152 -13.09 -0.78 16.43
CA LEU A 152 -11.88 -0.29 15.80
C LEU A 152 -11.23 0.63 16.83
N GLN A 153 -10.22 0.09 17.49
CA GLN A 153 -9.43 0.79 18.49
C GLN A 153 -9.15 2.20 17.98
N LEU A 154 -9.53 3.17 18.82
CA LEU A 154 -9.22 4.58 18.71
C LEU A 154 -7.94 4.75 17.90
N ILE A 155 -8.01 5.31 16.68
CA ILE A 155 -6.83 5.60 15.87
C ILE A 155 -5.91 6.40 16.78
N LYS A 156 -4.83 5.76 17.23
CA LYS A 156 -3.92 6.36 18.20
C LYS A 156 -3.13 7.42 17.46
N GLN A 157 -3.51 8.67 17.68
CA GLN A 157 -2.81 9.81 17.11
C GLN A 157 -1.51 10.01 17.88
N ILE A 158 -0.39 9.92 17.17
CA ILE A 158 0.93 10.25 17.71
C ILE A 158 1.29 11.64 17.18
N PRO A 159 1.18 12.71 18.00
CA PRO A 159 1.50 14.05 17.54
C PRO A 159 2.99 14.14 17.23
N LEU A 160 3.29 14.51 15.99
CA LEU A 160 4.66 14.76 15.54
C LEU A 160 5.12 16.13 16.05
N LYS A 161 6.29 16.16 16.67
CA LYS A 161 6.95 17.42 17.07
C LYS A 161 7.69 18.02 15.87
N GLY A 162 6.95 18.60 14.92
CA GLY A 162 7.50 19.26 13.72
C GLY A 162 6.72 18.93 12.45
N THR A 163 7.05 19.63 11.36
CA THR A 163 6.48 19.38 10.03
C THR A 163 7.09 18.11 9.42
N ALA A 164 6.25 17.11 9.18
CA ALA A 164 6.64 15.94 8.40
C ALA A 164 6.71 16.36 6.93
N SER A 165 7.84 16.11 6.29
CA SER A 165 8.05 16.41 4.87
C SER A 165 7.83 15.18 3.99
N SER A 166 8.08 13.99 4.53
CA SER A 166 7.91 12.73 3.78
C SER A 166 7.64 11.58 4.74
N ILE A 167 6.89 10.59 4.28
CA ILE A 167 6.57 9.38 5.02
C ILE A 167 6.69 8.17 4.10
N ALA A 168 7.25 7.08 4.62
CA ALA A 168 7.19 5.77 4.02
C ALA A 168 6.74 4.75 5.06
N SER A 169 6.02 3.72 4.63
CA SER A 169 5.56 2.66 5.53
C SER A 169 5.76 1.28 4.91
N SER A 170 6.03 0.32 5.79
CA SER A 170 5.86 -1.10 5.54
C SER A 170 4.66 -1.60 6.34
N ALA A 171 4.43 -2.92 6.35
CA ALA A 171 3.38 -3.50 7.17
C ALA A 171 3.56 -3.26 8.68
N GLU A 172 4.81 -3.14 9.14
CA GLU A 172 5.14 -3.10 10.57
C GLU A 172 5.87 -1.83 11.01
N HIS A 173 6.40 -1.07 10.05
CA HIS A 173 7.25 0.08 10.31
C HIS A 173 6.77 1.34 9.59
N ILE A 174 7.01 2.50 10.20
CA ILE A 174 6.77 3.81 9.60
C ILE A 174 8.03 4.63 9.76
N LEU A 175 8.57 5.14 8.65
CA LEU A 175 9.68 6.06 8.62
C LEU A 175 9.18 7.45 8.25
N ILE A 176 9.50 8.43 9.09
CA ILE A 176 9.05 9.82 8.94
C ILE A 176 10.27 10.71 8.82
N HIS A 177 10.32 11.51 7.78
CA HIS A 177 11.28 12.61 7.66
C HIS A 177 10.66 13.89 8.21
N GLN A 178 11.27 14.46 9.25
CA GLN A 178 10.93 15.79 9.76
C GLN A 178 11.95 16.80 9.26
N PHE A 179 11.48 17.94 8.77
CA PHE A 179 12.35 18.97 8.18
C PHE A 179 13.01 19.85 9.24
N GLN A 180 12.33 20.13 10.36
CA GLN A 180 12.80 21.04 11.41
C GLN A 180 12.56 20.49 12.83
N PRO A 181 13.63 20.06 13.54
CA PRO A 181 14.99 19.84 13.04
C PRO A 181 15.03 18.65 12.06
N PRO A 182 16.01 18.60 11.13
CA PRO A 182 16.13 17.53 10.14
C PRO A 182 16.42 16.21 10.84
N LYS A 183 15.47 15.27 10.78
CA LYS A 183 15.63 13.93 11.35
C LYS A 183 14.77 12.89 10.65
N LEU A 184 15.24 11.65 10.69
CA LEU A 184 14.45 10.48 10.36
C LEU A 184 13.98 9.81 11.64
N ILE A 185 12.69 9.51 11.72
CA ILE A 185 12.08 8.89 12.89
C ILE A 185 11.46 7.57 12.44
N LEU A 186 11.96 6.47 13.01
CA LEU A 186 11.48 5.13 12.72
C LEU A 186 10.60 4.63 13.87
N TYR A 187 9.38 4.28 13.53
CA TYR A 187 8.45 3.58 14.40
C TYR A 187 8.32 2.12 13.98
N HIS A 188 8.14 1.24 14.96
CA HIS A 188 7.59 -0.11 14.75
C HIS A 188 6.27 -0.19 15.50
N ARG A 189 5.18 -0.32 14.74
CA ARG A 189 3.82 -0.15 15.25
C ARG A 189 3.71 1.17 16.02
N GLU A 190 3.41 1.10 17.31
CA GLU A 190 3.23 2.27 18.19
C GLU A 190 4.50 2.71 18.92
N LYS A 191 5.61 1.98 18.76
CA LYS A 191 6.84 2.22 19.52
C LYS A 191 7.86 2.94 18.65
N LEU A 192 8.34 4.08 19.14
CA LEU A 192 9.52 4.72 18.60
C LEU A 192 10.71 3.77 18.74
N LEU A 193 11.28 3.34 17.62
CA LEU A 193 12.50 2.52 17.61
C LEU A 193 13.74 3.38 17.67
N LYS A 194 13.81 4.39 16.78
CA LYS A 194 15.01 5.18 16.62
C LYS A 194 14.72 6.54 16.01
N ASP A 195 15.46 7.54 16.46
CA ASP A 195 15.66 8.81 15.80
C ASP A 195 17.08 8.86 15.21
N PHE A 196 17.17 9.19 13.93
CA PHE A 196 18.43 9.44 13.24
C PHE A 196 18.53 10.94 13.00
N THR A 197 19.50 11.57 13.64
CA THR A 197 19.95 12.89 13.20
C THR A 197 20.72 12.67 11.91
N ILE A 198 20.24 13.25 10.82
CA ILE A 198 20.98 13.22 9.56
C ILE A 198 22.11 14.21 9.72
N ASP A 199 23.34 13.75 9.58
CA ASP A 199 24.48 14.64 9.54
C ASP A 199 24.40 15.44 8.22
N ILE A 200 24.14 16.74 8.34
CA ILE A 200 23.87 17.68 7.25
C ILE A 200 25.17 18.01 6.46
N THR A 201 26.25 17.26 6.72
CA THR A 201 27.54 17.39 6.02
C THR A 201 27.45 16.97 4.55
N LEU A 202 26.42 16.20 4.18
CA LEU A 202 26.04 15.99 2.78
C LEU A 202 25.22 17.20 2.32
N ASN A 203 25.82 18.09 1.54
CA ASN A 203 25.10 19.22 0.92
C ASN A 203 23.85 18.70 0.18
N GLY A 204 22.66 18.98 0.72
CA GLY A 204 21.38 18.58 0.14
C GLY A 204 20.30 18.32 1.19
N THR A 205 19.17 17.81 0.72
CA THR A 205 18.01 17.48 1.55
C THR A 205 17.50 16.11 1.18
N ILE A 206 16.81 15.45 2.13
CA ILE A 206 15.97 14.32 1.77
C ILE A 206 14.81 14.86 0.93
N THR A 207 14.62 14.29 -0.25
CA THR A 207 13.57 14.70 -1.18
C THR A 207 12.39 13.74 -1.17
N ASP A 208 12.61 12.45 -0.93
CA ASP A 208 11.54 11.45 -0.90
C ASP A 208 11.93 10.18 -0.12
N LEU A 209 10.93 9.41 0.29
CA LEU A 209 11.09 8.15 1.02
C LEU A 209 10.26 7.05 0.37
N CYS A 210 10.77 5.83 0.33
CA CYS A 210 10.02 4.68 -0.17
C CYS A 210 10.36 3.41 0.61
N TRP A 211 9.41 2.50 0.76
CA TRP A 211 9.67 1.14 1.25
C TRP A 211 9.95 0.21 0.08
N SER A 212 10.99 -0.62 0.19
CA SER A 212 11.24 -1.72 -0.75
C SER A 212 10.97 -3.05 -0.07
N SER A 213 9.93 -3.75 -0.53
CA SER A 213 9.60 -5.10 -0.07
C SER A 213 10.67 -6.13 -0.48
N TYR A 214 11.35 -5.91 -1.61
CA TYR A 214 12.43 -6.80 -2.06
C TYR A 214 13.65 -6.76 -1.15
N LEU A 215 14.03 -5.57 -0.67
CA LEU A 215 15.20 -5.39 0.21
C LEU A 215 14.85 -5.47 1.70
N PHE A 216 13.57 -5.49 2.05
CA PHE A 216 13.08 -5.28 3.42
C PHE A 216 13.71 -4.05 4.08
N ALA A 217 13.82 -2.96 3.33
CA ALA A 217 14.50 -1.74 3.75
C ALA A 217 13.78 -0.49 3.25
N PHE A 218 13.95 0.60 3.99
CA PHE A 218 13.57 1.93 3.53
C PHE A 218 14.64 2.48 2.60
N LEU A 219 14.20 2.96 1.46
CA LEU A 219 14.98 3.78 0.55
C LEU A 219 14.78 5.25 0.92
N ILE A 220 15.89 5.95 1.13
CA ILE A 220 15.91 7.37 1.47
C ILE A 220 16.57 8.10 0.30
N LEU A 221 15.79 8.91 -0.41
CA LEU A 221 16.32 9.77 -1.46
C LEU A 221 16.89 11.02 -0.84
N HIS A 222 18.18 11.22 -1.04
CA HIS A 222 18.82 12.50 -0.88
C HIS A 222 18.96 13.15 -2.26
N SER A 223 18.97 14.47 -2.34
CA SER A 223 19.06 15.21 -3.62
C SER A 223 20.22 14.76 -4.52
N LYS A 224 21.28 14.19 -3.95
CA LYS A 224 22.46 13.69 -4.70
C LYS A 224 22.77 12.20 -4.54
N ALA A 225 22.09 11.48 -3.67
CA ALA A 225 22.46 10.12 -3.30
C ALA A 225 21.25 9.29 -2.86
N LEU A 226 21.39 7.97 -2.88
CA LEU A 226 20.41 7.05 -2.34
C LEU A 226 20.97 6.33 -1.11
N PHE A 227 20.14 6.21 -0.07
CA PHE A 227 20.50 5.47 1.14
C PHE A 227 19.50 4.35 1.41
N LEU A 228 19.98 3.29 2.06
CA LEU A 228 19.21 2.18 2.59
C LEU A 228 19.20 2.26 4.11
N LEU A 229 18.00 2.17 4.70
CA LEU A 229 17.82 1.98 6.13
C LEU A 229 17.12 0.65 6.37
N SER A 230 17.85 -0.33 6.92
CA SER A 230 17.24 -1.56 7.42
C SER A 230 16.62 -1.28 8.79
N PRO A 231 15.32 -1.55 8.99
CA PRO A 231 14.68 -1.38 10.29
C PRO A 231 15.17 -2.39 11.33
N GLU A 232 15.67 -3.55 10.91
CA GLU A 232 16.18 -4.60 11.82
C GLU A 232 17.55 -4.25 12.38
N THR A 233 18.47 -3.83 11.51
CA THR A 233 19.85 -3.52 11.92
C THR A 233 20.03 -2.06 12.30
N LEU A 234 19.04 -1.21 12.04
CA LEU A 234 19.09 0.25 12.20
C LEU A 234 20.30 0.89 11.50
N LYS A 235 20.78 0.26 10.44
CA LYS A 235 21.99 0.68 9.73
C LYS A 235 21.59 1.49 8.50
N LEU A 236 22.10 2.71 8.42
CA LEU A 236 22.04 3.55 7.24
C LEU A 236 23.25 3.24 6.35
N THR A 237 23.01 2.87 5.09
CA THR A 237 24.04 2.49 4.12
C THR A 237 23.86 3.29 2.84
N ASN A 238 24.93 3.90 2.31
CA ASN A 238 24.90 4.60 1.03
C ASN A 238 24.93 3.60 -0.13
N VAL A 239 24.10 3.80 -1.15
CA VAL A 239 24.13 3.09 -2.42
C VAL A 239 24.96 3.89 -3.41
N HIS A 240 26.28 3.66 -3.41
CA HIS A 240 27.23 4.46 -4.18
C HIS A 240 27.04 4.39 -5.70
N GLU A 241 26.40 3.33 -6.18
CA GLU A 241 26.05 3.11 -7.57
C GLU A 241 24.94 4.05 -8.08
N VAL A 242 24.08 4.54 -7.18
CA VAL A 242 22.97 5.45 -7.50
C VAL A 242 23.32 6.85 -7.02
N LYS A 243 23.89 7.64 -7.92
CA LYS A 243 24.29 9.03 -7.69
C LYS A 243 23.73 9.93 -8.77
N ALA A 244 23.32 11.13 -8.37
CA ALA A 244 22.91 12.14 -9.34
C ALA A 244 24.16 12.77 -9.98
N ASP A 245 24.04 13.19 -11.23
CA ASP A 245 25.07 13.98 -11.90
C ASP A 245 25.24 15.36 -11.23
N GLU A 246 26.36 16.05 -11.50
CA GLU A 246 26.68 17.32 -10.84
C GLU A 246 25.56 18.37 -11.04
N GLU A 247 24.99 18.41 -12.23
CA GLU A 247 23.92 19.35 -12.61
C GLU A 247 22.51 18.89 -12.23
N GLN A 248 22.31 17.63 -11.82
CA GLN A 248 20.98 17.05 -11.60
C GLN A 248 20.73 16.76 -10.13
N ASN A 249 19.50 16.96 -9.66
CA ASN A 249 19.09 16.54 -8.32
C ASN A 249 18.00 15.47 -8.42
N PHE A 250 18.11 14.42 -7.62
CA PHE A 250 17.01 13.48 -7.42
C PHE A 250 15.85 14.16 -6.71
N TRP A 251 14.64 13.81 -7.11
CA TRP A 251 13.42 14.47 -6.67
C TRP A 251 12.43 13.51 -6.03
N SER A 252 12.04 12.45 -6.74
CA SER A 252 11.12 11.45 -6.21
C SER A 252 11.61 10.04 -6.53
N LEU A 253 11.24 9.07 -5.70
CA LEU A 253 11.49 7.67 -6.00
C LEU A 253 10.28 6.79 -5.75
N THR A 254 10.30 5.62 -6.38
CA THR A 254 9.43 4.52 -6.01
C THR A 254 10.06 3.18 -6.35
N THR A 255 9.46 2.08 -5.92
CA THR A 255 9.99 0.73 -6.18
C THR A 255 8.90 -0.24 -6.58
N ASN A 256 9.30 -1.22 -7.39
CA ASN A 256 8.58 -2.48 -7.52
C ASN A 256 9.47 -3.62 -7.01
N ASP A 257 9.08 -4.86 -7.29
CA ASP A 257 9.74 -6.05 -6.75
C ASP A 257 11.19 -6.21 -7.20
N THR A 258 11.61 -5.59 -8.31
CA THR A 258 12.96 -5.81 -8.87
C THR A 258 13.69 -4.53 -9.24
N ASN A 259 13.02 -3.38 -9.19
CA ASN A 259 13.57 -2.12 -9.67
C ASN A 259 13.24 -0.94 -8.76
N VAL A 260 14.13 0.04 -8.78
CA VAL A 260 13.89 1.39 -8.28
C VAL A 260 13.70 2.32 -9.47
N PHE A 261 12.70 3.20 -9.36
CA PHE A 261 12.48 4.30 -10.29
C PHE A 261 12.81 5.59 -9.56
N VAL A 262 13.59 6.47 -10.18
CA VAL A 262 13.99 7.76 -9.62
C VAL A 262 13.73 8.84 -10.66
N SER A 263 13.11 9.95 -10.25
CA SER A 263 12.95 11.16 -11.06
C SER A 263 13.91 12.27 -10.61
N THR A 264 14.19 13.21 -11.50
CA THR A 264 15.02 14.39 -11.22
C THR A 264 14.19 15.68 -11.14
N ASN A 265 14.68 16.66 -10.37
CA ASN A 265 14.02 17.94 -10.04
C ASN A 265 13.76 18.81 -11.28
N ASP A 266 14.66 18.76 -12.27
CA ASP A 266 14.55 19.58 -13.48
C ASP A 266 13.68 18.92 -14.57
N ASP A 267 12.77 18.04 -14.15
CA ASP A 267 11.79 17.37 -15.02
C ASP A 267 12.41 16.82 -16.30
N SER A 268 13.63 16.30 -16.19
CA SER A 268 14.39 15.87 -17.35
C SER A 268 14.29 14.38 -17.55
N LEU A 269 14.37 13.60 -16.46
CA LEU A 269 14.58 12.17 -16.55
C LEU A 269 13.78 11.36 -15.52
N ILE A 270 13.36 10.18 -15.94
CA ILE A 270 13.08 9.05 -15.05
C ILE A 270 14.11 7.97 -15.34
N GLN A 271 14.74 7.45 -14.29
CA GLN A 271 15.76 6.41 -14.34
C GLN A 271 15.24 5.15 -13.64
N ARG A 272 15.46 3.99 -14.26
CA ARG A 272 15.16 2.67 -13.68
C ARG A 272 16.45 1.94 -13.36
N PHE A 273 16.66 1.63 -12.09
CA PHE A 273 17.78 0.85 -11.59
C PHE A 273 17.32 -0.54 -11.16
N SER A 274 18.18 -1.54 -11.34
CA SER A 274 18.00 -2.89 -10.80
C SER A 274 18.22 -2.87 -9.30
N LEU A 275 17.27 -3.32 -8.48
CA LEU A 275 17.46 -3.45 -7.03
C LEU A 275 18.61 -4.42 -6.65
N PRO A 276 18.73 -5.62 -7.27
CA PRO A 276 19.81 -6.55 -6.91
C PRO A 276 21.23 -6.04 -7.18
N SER A 277 21.41 -5.21 -8.22
CA SER A 277 22.75 -4.85 -8.72
C SER A 277 23.02 -3.35 -8.73
N TRP A 278 22.00 -2.53 -8.47
CA TRP A 278 22.01 -1.07 -8.59
C TRP A 278 22.44 -0.53 -9.94
N LYS A 279 22.49 -1.39 -10.97
CA LYS A 279 22.82 -0.98 -12.33
C LYS A 279 21.65 -0.25 -12.97
N LEU A 280 21.95 0.85 -13.63
CA LEU A 280 20.99 1.56 -14.48
C LEU A 280 20.55 0.62 -15.62
N ILE A 281 19.25 0.38 -15.71
CA ILE A 281 18.63 -0.44 -16.75
C ILE A 281 18.20 0.43 -17.92
N LYS A 282 17.49 1.53 -17.62
CA LYS A 282 16.93 2.41 -18.64
C LYS A 282 16.70 3.80 -18.08
N GLN A 283 16.78 4.80 -18.95
CA GLN A 283 16.37 6.17 -18.67
C GLN A 283 15.38 6.64 -19.73
N TRP A 284 14.45 7.51 -19.35
CA TRP A 284 13.49 8.14 -20.24
C TRP A 284 13.56 9.64 -20.05
N ASN A 285 13.50 10.39 -21.15
CA ASN A 285 13.30 11.82 -21.08
C ASN A 285 11.83 12.09 -20.77
N ILE A 286 11.55 12.98 -19.82
CA ILE A 286 10.19 13.33 -19.42
C ILE A 286 9.40 13.93 -20.59
N LYS A 287 10.06 14.66 -21.51
CA LYS A 287 9.43 15.22 -22.72
C LYS A 287 8.93 14.15 -23.69
N ASP A 288 9.44 12.93 -23.61
CA ASP A 288 9.02 11.81 -24.47
C ASP A 288 7.81 11.06 -23.88
N ILE A 289 7.48 11.29 -22.60
CA ILE A 289 6.44 10.55 -21.87
C ILE A 289 5.28 11.44 -21.40
N LEU A 290 5.47 12.76 -21.28
CA LEU A 290 4.42 13.72 -20.92
C LEU A 290 3.84 14.43 -22.14
N ASP A 291 2.66 15.04 -21.96
CA ASP A 291 2.10 15.90 -23.00
C ASP A 291 2.86 17.24 -23.05
N PRO A 292 2.91 17.92 -24.20
CA PRO A 292 3.59 19.22 -24.32
C PRO A 292 3.01 20.34 -23.46
N LYS A 293 1.80 20.16 -22.94
CA LYS A 293 1.13 21.08 -22.01
C LYS A 293 1.60 20.90 -20.56
N ASP A 294 2.34 19.84 -20.28
CA ASP A 294 2.80 19.53 -18.92
C ASP A 294 4.11 20.24 -18.63
N ASN A 295 4.28 20.65 -17.37
CA ASN A 295 5.50 21.26 -16.87
C ASN A 295 6.48 20.20 -16.37
N GLY A 296 5.97 19.19 -15.65
CA GLY A 296 6.86 18.27 -14.94
C GLY A 296 6.20 17.16 -14.13
N ILE A 297 7.03 16.26 -13.62
CA ILE A 297 6.64 15.18 -12.71
C ILE A 297 7.13 15.50 -11.31
N CYS A 298 6.20 15.83 -10.42
CA CYS A 298 6.56 16.21 -9.06
C CYS A 298 6.64 15.02 -8.10
N CYS A 299 6.03 13.89 -8.44
CA CYS A 299 6.06 12.69 -7.59
C CYS A 299 5.80 11.43 -8.42
N ILE A 300 6.49 10.33 -8.09
CA ILE A 300 6.22 9.00 -8.65
C ILE A 300 5.89 8.00 -7.56
N ARG A 301 4.87 7.16 -7.79
CA ARG A 301 4.47 6.08 -6.89
C ARG A 301 4.12 4.85 -7.70
N SER A 302 4.53 3.66 -7.27
CA SER A 302 4.13 2.41 -7.90
C SER A 302 3.33 1.51 -6.97
N ASN A 303 2.54 0.65 -7.61
CA ASN A 303 2.01 -0.56 -7.01
C ASN A 303 2.56 -1.78 -7.76
N GLN A 304 1.99 -2.97 -7.56
CA GLN A 304 2.44 -4.21 -8.21
C GLN A 304 2.34 -4.18 -9.75
N PHE A 305 1.50 -3.32 -10.32
CA PHE A 305 1.15 -3.38 -11.74
C PHE A 305 1.62 -2.17 -12.55
N THR A 306 1.75 -1.01 -11.90
CA THR A 306 1.83 0.27 -12.59
C THR A 306 2.64 1.28 -11.81
N LEU A 307 3.14 2.28 -12.54
CA LEU A 307 3.72 3.51 -12.00
C LEU A 307 2.74 4.66 -12.24
N THR A 308 2.45 5.43 -11.20
CA THR A 308 1.66 6.65 -11.27
C THR A 308 2.56 7.85 -11.03
N ALA A 309 2.42 8.89 -11.85
CA ALA A 309 3.12 10.15 -11.70
C ALA A 309 2.11 11.26 -11.40
N ALA A 310 2.40 12.11 -10.41
CA ALA A 310 1.72 13.37 -10.22
C ALA A 310 2.37 14.41 -11.13
N VAL A 311 1.57 14.97 -12.03
CA VAL A 311 2.00 15.85 -13.12
C VAL A 311 1.43 17.24 -12.90
N LEU A 312 2.29 18.25 -12.97
CA LEU A 312 1.89 19.64 -12.95
C LEU A 312 1.82 20.15 -14.38
N SER A 313 0.64 20.62 -14.80
CA SER A 313 0.41 21.25 -16.09
C SER A 313 0.98 22.68 -16.13
N LYS A 314 1.25 23.22 -17.32
CA LYS A 314 1.70 24.61 -17.51
C LYS A 314 0.68 25.66 -17.11
N ASP A 315 -0.59 25.31 -17.08
CA ASP A 315 -1.67 26.16 -16.56
C ASP A 315 -1.78 26.12 -15.02
N GLY A 316 -0.92 25.35 -14.34
CA GLY A 316 -0.93 25.20 -12.89
C GLY A 316 -1.84 24.09 -12.37
N THR A 317 -2.57 23.39 -13.24
CA THR A 317 -3.44 22.29 -12.84
C THR A 317 -2.67 21.01 -12.55
N TRP A 318 -3.12 20.24 -11.58
CA TRP A 318 -2.55 18.93 -11.24
C TRP A 318 -3.33 17.80 -11.88
N HIS A 319 -2.66 16.75 -12.30
CA HIS A 319 -3.30 15.50 -12.69
C HIS A 319 -2.39 14.30 -12.41
N CYS A 320 -2.96 13.10 -12.45
CA CYS A 320 -2.23 11.86 -12.22
C CYS A 320 -2.23 10.96 -13.44
N ASP A 321 -1.05 10.71 -13.98
CA ASP A 321 -0.84 9.83 -15.12
C ASP A 321 -0.35 8.46 -14.67
N THR A 322 -0.78 7.42 -15.38
CA THR A 322 -0.37 6.05 -15.10
C THR A 322 0.35 5.45 -16.28
N PHE A 323 1.44 4.77 -15.99
CA PHE A 323 2.31 4.10 -16.93
C PHE A 323 2.52 2.65 -16.53
N ASP A 324 2.86 1.82 -17.51
CA ASP A 324 3.53 0.55 -17.21
C ASP A 324 4.98 0.81 -16.76
N PHE A 325 5.67 -0.24 -16.31
CA PHE A 325 7.07 -0.13 -15.85
C PHE A 325 8.10 0.14 -16.97
N ASN A 326 7.65 0.23 -18.22
CA ASN A 326 8.45 0.68 -19.36
C ASN A 326 8.13 2.12 -19.77
N MET A 327 7.39 2.84 -18.93
CA MET A 327 6.92 4.22 -19.12
C MET A 327 5.99 4.37 -20.33
N LYS A 328 5.29 3.30 -20.74
CA LYS A 328 4.22 3.40 -21.74
C LYS A 328 2.95 3.94 -21.06
N PRO A 329 2.34 5.02 -21.56
CA PRO A 329 1.10 5.53 -20.98
C PRO A 329 -0.01 4.48 -21.00
N MET A 330 -0.63 4.26 -19.85
CA MET A 330 -1.80 3.40 -19.68
C MET A 330 -3.08 4.21 -19.47
N ARG A 331 -2.97 5.33 -18.76
CA ARG A 331 -4.07 6.26 -18.51
C ARG A 331 -3.51 7.66 -18.31
N ARG A 332 -4.15 8.65 -18.92
CA ARG A 332 -3.94 10.06 -18.60
C ARG A 332 -4.99 10.54 -17.59
N GLY A 333 -4.56 11.28 -16.59
CA GLY A 333 -5.44 11.90 -15.61
C GLY A 333 -6.22 13.06 -16.23
N SER A 334 -7.39 13.35 -15.67
CA SER A 334 -8.04 14.66 -15.88
C SER A 334 -7.47 15.65 -14.87
N ALA A 335 -7.50 16.95 -15.20
CA ALA A 335 -7.13 18.00 -14.26
C ALA A 335 -7.97 17.87 -12.97
N LEU A 336 -7.32 18.04 -11.83
CA LEU A 336 -7.96 18.21 -10.54
C LEU A 336 -8.42 19.67 -10.46
N ASP A 337 -9.74 19.89 -10.39
CA ASP A 337 -10.35 21.23 -10.46
C ASP A 337 -9.80 22.18 -9.37
N GLU A 338 -9.58 23.45 -9.75
CA GLU A 338 -9.01 24.53 -8.91
C GLU A 338 -9.79 24.84 -7.62
N ALA A 339 -11.06 24.41 -7.50
CA ALA A 339 -11.83 24.59 -6.28
C ALA A 339 -11.22 23.85 -5.06
N ASN A 340 -10.33 22.89 -5.31
CA ASN A 340 -9.52 22.19 -4.30
C ASN A 340 -8.05 22.66 -4.28
N ALA A 341 -7.66 23.68 -5.06
CA ALA A 341 -6.27 24.13 -5.14
C ALA A 341 -5.85 25.10 -4.01
N THR A 342 -6.76 25.46 -3.10
CA THR A 342 -6.43 26.22 -1.87
C THR A 342 -5.95 25.34 -0.72
N HIS A 343 -5.70 24.05 -0.93
CA HIS A 343 -5.12 23.21 0.11
C HIS A 343 -3.64 23.59 0.32
N ASP A 344 -3.39 24.35 1.39
CA ASP A 344 -2.13 24.30 2.13
C ASP A 344 -1.68 22.84 2.15
N TYR A 345 -0.48 22.59 1.61
CA TYR A 345 0.19 21.32 1.32
C TYR A 345 -0.02 20.16 2.34
N GLU A 346 -1.24 19.66 2.47
CA GLU A 346 -1.54 18.42 3.17
C GLU A 346 -1.22 17.28 2.21
N SER A 347 -0.33 16.39 2.65
CA SER A 347 0.00 15.18 1.92
C SER A 347 -1.22 14.27 1.90
N GLU A 348 -2.10 14.45 0.91
CA GLU A 348 -3.27 13.60 0.74
C GLU A 348 -2.83 12.20 0.30
N LEU A 349 -3.03 11.22 1.19
CA LEU A 349 -2.90 9.81 0.85
C LEU A 349 -4.10 9.41 0.00
N PHE A 350 -3.93 9.44 -1.32
CA PHE A 350 -4.92 8.86 -2.21
C PHE A 350 -4.86 7.33 -2.11
N PRO A 351 -5.92 6.65 -1.62
CA PRO A 351 -5.99 5.21 -1.74
C PRO A 351 -6.04 4.84 -3.23
N LEU A 352 -4.96 4.25 -3.74
CA LEU A 352 -4.87 3.76 -5.12
C LEU A 352 -5.93 2.67 -5.44
N SER A 353 -6.67 2.19 -4.43
CA SER A 353 -7.81 1.29 -4.57
C SER A 353 -9.10 1.97 -5.06
N GLN A 354 -9.15 3.31 -5.17
CA GLN A 354 -10.33 4.04 -5.63
C GLN A 354 -10.07 4.78 -6.94
N ARG A 355 -10.19 4.08 -8.08
CA ARG A 355 -10.33 4.74 -9.38
C ARG A 355 -11.82 4.99 -9.68
N GLY A 356 -12.22 6.25 -9.79
CA GLY A 356 -13.44 6.65 -10.51
C GLY A 356 -14.67 7.05 -9.68
N GLN A 357 -14.49 7.77 -8.57
CA GLN A 357 -15.57 8.60 -8.02
C GLN A 357 -15.22 10.08 -8.28
N ASN A 358 -16.14 10.83 -8.89
CA ASN A 358 -16.19 12.26 -8.63
C ASN A 358 -16.51 12.41 -7.14
N ILE A 359 -15.64 13.08 -6.41
CA ILE A 359 -15.87 13.41 -5.01
C ILE A 359 -16.81 14.62 -5.03
N GLU A 360 -18.12 14.39 -4.86
CA GLU A 360 -19.02 15.47 -4.44
C GLU A 360 -18.82 15.67 -2.94
N PHE A 361 -18.22 16.80 -2.58
CA PHE A 361 -18.12 17.27 -1.21
C PHE A 361 -19.52 17.66 -0.70
N ILE A 362 -19.94 17.09 0.43
CA ILE A 362 -21.03 17.65 1.23
C ILE A 362 -20.39 18.72 2.13
N PRO A 363 -20.66 20.02 1.92
CA PRO A 363 -20.14 21.04 2.81
C PRO A 363 -20.95 21.00 4.11
N ASN A 364 -20.31 20.58 5.20
CA ASN A 364 -20.85 20.80 6.53
C ASN A 364 -20.51 22.23 6.95
N LEU A 365 -21.36 23.17 6.55
CA LEU A 365 -21.38 24.53 7.08
C LEU A 365 -22.55 24.66 8.07
N GLU A 366 -22.16 25.13 9.26
CA GLU A 366 -22.98 25.78 10.28
C GLU A 366 -23.86 24.90 11.17
N LYS A 367 -23.44 24.78 12.45
CA LYS A 367 -24.09 25.48 13.58
C LYS A 367 -23.41 25.13 14.89
N LEU A 368 -22.64 26.07 15.43
CA LEU A 368 -22.58 26.27 16.87
C LEU A 368 -22.79 27.77 17.10
N GLU A 369 -24.06 28.07 17.32
CA GLU A 369 -24.58 29.36 17.70
C GLU A 369 -23.90 29.84 18.98
N ARG A 370 -23.63 31.15 18.96
CA ARG A 370 -23.56 32.06 20.11
C ARG A 370 -24.21 31.47 21.37
N LEU A 371 -23.41 31.31 22.42
CA LEU A 371 -23.92 31.49 23.77
C LEU A 371 -23.42 32.85 24.25
N GLU A 372 -24.37 33.77 24.34
CA GLU A 372 -24.29 34.98 25.13
C GLU A 372 -24.00 34.63 26.59
N GLY A 373 -23.14 35.44 27.19
CA GLY A 373 -22.72 35.47 28.59
C GLY A 373 -21.73 36.60 28.76
#